data_AF-A0A3M2L5S8-F1
#
_entry.id   AF-A0A3M2L5S8-F1
#
_cell.length_a   1.000
_cell.length_b   1.000
_cell.length_c   1.000
_cell.angle_alpha   90.00
_cell.angle_beta   90.00
_cell.angle_gamma   90.00
#
_symmetry.space_group_name_H-M   'P 1'
#
loop_
_entity.id
_entity.type
_entity.pdbx_description
1 polymer ?
#
loop_
_entity_poly.entity_id
_entity_poly.type
_entity_poly.pdbx_seq_one_letter_code
_entity_poly.pdbx_strand_id
1 'polypeptide(L)'
;MFCARPCLVTDVGDNARLITDGVNGYVATGDRPHALAAALERAWAGRHDWKTMGQRAFETYIADRDPTPGKTVLSLLESICATTPGCPGSTD
;
A
#
# COMPACT_ATOMS: atom_id res chain seq x y z
N MET A 1 3.98 -0.12 -8.42
CA MET A 1 3.85 0.67 -7.18
C MET A 1 4.83 1.83 -7.21
N PHE A 2 4.45 3.00 -6.67
CA PHE A 2 4.96 4.39 -6.88
C PHE A 2 5.80 4.71 -8.13
N CYS A 3 6.90 4.00 -8.40
CA CYS A 3 7.66 4.09 -9.64
C CYS A 3 7.02 3.37 -10.84
N ALA A 4 5.71 3.08 -10.80
CA ALA A 4 4.97 2.37 -11.85
C ALA A 4 5.59 1.01 -12.30
N ARG A 5 6.23 0.27 -11.37
CA ARG A 5 6.75 -1.09 -11.61
C ARG A 5 5.89 -2.14 -10.91
N PRO A 6 5.66 -3.33 -11.50
CA PRO A 6 5.01 -4.42 -10.79
C PRO A 6 5.90 -4.88 -9.63
N CYS A 7 5.26 -5.34 -8.56
CA CYS A 7 5.93 -5.85 -7.37
C CYS A 7 5.45 -7.28 -7.12
N LEU A 8 6.34 -8.12 -6.61
CA LEU A 8 6.00 -9.42 -6.03
C LEU A 8 6.23 -9.31 -4.53
N VAL A 9 5.20 -9.59 -3.75
CA VAL A 9 5.19 -9.43 -2.30
C VAL A 9 4.73 -10.72 -1.63
N THR A 10 5.03 -10.87 -0.35
CA THR A 10 4.38 -11.86 0.51
C THR A 10 3.09 -11.29 1.08
N ASP A 11 2.16 -12.16 1.45
CA ASP A 11 0.99 -11.80 2.27
C ASP A 11 1.41 -11.61 3.73
N VAL A 12 2.17 -10.54 3.99
CA VAL A 12 2.64 -10.13 5.31
C VAL A 12 2.37 -8.63 5.47
N GLY A 13 1.79 -8.25 6.61
CA GLY A 13 1.35 -6.88 6.86
C GLY A 13 0.28 -6.45 5.85
N ASP A 14 0.42 -5.24 5.34
CA ASP A 14 -0.57 -4.63 4.44
C ASP A 14 -0.29 -4.84 2.95
N ASN A 15 0.65 -5.72 2.61
CA ASN A 15 1.04 -5.97 1.22
C ASN A 15 -0.14 -6.49 0.38
N ALA A 16 -0.90 -7.46 0.89
CA ALA A 16 -2.06 -8.02 0.19
C ALA A 16 -3.28 -7.08 0.21
N ARG A 17 -3.30 -6.06 1.07
CA ARG A 17 -4.30 -4.98 1.03
C ARG A 17 -4.12 -4.10 -0.22
N LEU A 18 -2.87 -3.83 -0.59
CA LEU A 18 -2.51 -2.94 -1.70
C LEU A 18 -2.28 -3.65 -3.04
N ILE A 19 -1.89 -4.93 -2.99
CA ILE A 19 -1.57 -5.72 -4.17
C ILE A 19 -2.57 -6.86 -4.35
N THR A 20 -3.26 -6.86 -5.49
CA THR A 20 -4.11 -7.94 -5.97
C THR A 20 -3.33 -8.81 -6.95
N ASP A 21 -3.15 -10.09 -6.61
CA ASP A 21 -2.36 -11.06 -7.40
C ASP A 21 -2.83 -11.11 -8.86
N GLY A 22 -1.89 -10.98 -9.79
CA GLY A 22 -2.13 -10.97 -11.23
C GLY A 22 -2.74 -9.69 -11.80
N VAL A 23 -3.15 -8.72 -10.98
CA VAL A 23 -3.83 -7.49 -11.45
C VAL A 23 -2.90 -6.29 -11.45
N ASN A 24 -2.33 -5.96 -10.28
CA ASN A 24 -1.43 -4.82 -10.07
C ASN A 24 -0.10 -5.25 -9.41
N GLY A 25 0.15 -6.55 -9.38
CA GLY A 25 1.38 -7.18 -8.85
C GLY A 25 1.15 -8.67 -8.64
N TYR A 26 2.00 -9.28 -7.83
CA TYR A 26 1.91 -10.70 -7.47
C TYR A 26 2.01 -10.87 -5.96
N VAL A 27 1.22 -11.77 -5.41
CA VAL A 27 1.26 -12.13 -3.99
C VAL A 27 1.69 -13.60 -3.89
N ALA A 28 2.78 -13.84 -3.18
CA ALA A 28 3.21 -15.19 -2.86
C ALA A 28 2.26 -15.82 -1.83
N THR A 29 1.96 -17.11 -1.99
CA THR A 29 1.07 -17.87 -1.08
C THR A 29 1.68 -18.16 0.30
N GLY A 30 2.90 -17.68 0.54
CA GLY A 30 3.63 -17.81 1.79
C GLY A 30 4.99 -17.11 1.71
N ASP A 31 5.71 -17.11 2.83
CA ASP A 31 7.02 -16.47 3.03
C ASP A 31 8.22 -17.40 2.76
N ARG A 32 7.95 -18.69 2.52
CA ARG A 32 8.98 -19.69 2.26
C ARG A 32 9.52 -19.60 0.82
N PRO A 33 10.81 -19.98 0.57
CA PRO A 33 11.43 -19.82 -0.74
C PRO A 33 10.68 -20.43 -1.93
N HIS A 34 10.08 -21.61 -1.77
CA HIS A 34 9.32 -22.26 -2.86
C HIS A 34 8.03 -21.52 -3.22
N ALA A 35 7.38 -20.85 -2.25
CA ALA A 35 6.21 -20.02 -2.52
C ALA A 35 6.60 -18.76 -3.31
N LEU A 36 7.75 -18.16 -2.96
CA LEU A 36 8.31 -17.03 -3.70
C LEU A 36 8.72 -17.43 -5.13
N ALA A 37 9.38 -18.59 -5.28
CA ALA A 37 9.74 -19.13 -6.59
C ALA A 37 8.51 -19.36 -7.47
N ALA A 38 7.45 -19.96 -6.93
CA ALA A 38 6.20 -20.14 -7.66
C ALA A 38 5.56 -18.80 -8.08
N ALA A 39 5.66 -17.76 -7.26
CA ALA A 39 5.19 -16.43 -7.61
C ALA A 39 6.07 -15.76 -8.69
N LEU A 40 7.38 -15.98 -8.66
CA LEU A 40 8.30 -15.49 -9.68
C LEU A 40 8.03 -16.14 -11.04
N GLU A 41 7.70 -17.44 -11.07
CA GLU A 41 7.30 -18.12 -12.32
C GLU A 41 6.03 -17.51 -12.91
N ARG A 42 5.00 -17.26 -12.08
CA ARG A 42 3.78 -16.55 -12.53
C ARG A 42 4.11 -15.15 -13.05
N ALA A 43 4.98 -14.43 -12.35
CA ALA A 43 5.43 -13.11 -12.77
C ALA A 43 6.13 -13.15 -14.13
N TRP A 44 7.04 -14.10 -14.32
CA TRP A 44 7.80 -14.25 -15.57
C TRP A 44 6.93 -14.67 -16.75
N ALA A 45 5.96 -15.55 -16.53
CA ALA A 45 4.97 -15.92 -17.54
C ALA A 45 4.16 -14.69 -18.01
N GLY A 46 3.79 -13.80 -17.09
CA GLY A 46 3.07 -12.55 -17.37
C GLY A 46 3.93 -11.34 -17.77
N ARG A 47 5.22 -11.52 -18.07
CA ARG A 47 6.17 -10.39 -18.31
C ARG A 47 5.76 -9.41 -19.41
N HIS A 48 4.94 -9.85 -20.37
CA HIS A 48 4.41 -9.02 -21.43
C HIS A 48 3.44 -7.94 -20.91
N ASP A 49 2.75 -8.21 -19.80
CA ASP A 49 1.77 -7.31 -19.18
C ASP A 49 2.38 -6.41 -18.10
N TRP A 50 3.67 -6.57 -17.78
CA TRP A 50 4.31 -5.86 -16.67
C TRP A 50 4.22 -4.35 -16.76
N LYS A 51 4.27 -3.78 -17.96
CA LYS A 51 4.13 -2.33 -18.17
C LYS A 51 2.74 -1.86 -17.70
N THR A 52 1.69 -2.51 -18.19
CA THR A 52 0.30 -2.19 -17.85
C THR A 52 0.01 -2.49 -16.38
N MET A 53 0.49 -3.62 -15.87
CA MET A 53 0.39 -3.98 -14.46
C MET A 53 1.06 -2.93 -13.57
N GLY A 54 2.25 -2.46 -13.93
CA GLY A 54 2.97 -1.42 -13.20
C GLY A 54 2.23 -0.08 -13.15
N GLN A 55 1.57 0.30 -14.26
CA GLN A 55 0.70 1.48 -14.32
C GLN A 55 -0.50 1.35 -13.38
N ARG A 56 -1.22 0.22 -13.41
CA ARG A 56 -2.31 -0.06 -12.46
C ARG A 56 -1.82 0.00 -11.02
N ALA A 57 -0.64 -0.54 -10.74
CA ALA A 57 -0.02 -0.50 -9.42
C ALA A 57 0.35 0.92 -8.96
N PHE A 58 0.62 1.83 -9.89
CA PHE A 58 0.79 3.24 -9.57
C PHE A 58 -0.55 3.89 -9.24
N GLU A 59 -1.57 3.68 -10.08
CA GLU A 59 -2.92 4.20 -9.89
C GLU A 59 -3.52 3.76 -8.56
N THR A 60 -3.42 2.46 -8.20
CA THR A 60 -3.85 1.95 -6.89
C THR A 60 -3.17 2.69 -5.75
N TYR A 61 -1.85 2.86 -5.81
CA TYR A 61 -1.09 3.52 -4.74
C TYR A 61 -1.45 5.01 -4.61
N ILE A 62 -1.60 5.72 -5.72
CA ILE A 62 -1.98 7.14 -5.70
C ILE A 62 -3.38 7.33 -5.15
N ALA A 63 -4.31 6.41 -5.42
CA ALA A 63 -5.66 6.44 -4.88
C ALA A 63 -5.73 6.12 -3.37
N ASP A 64 -4.89 5.20 -2.88
CA ASP A 64 -4.89 4.80 -1.47
C ASP A 64 -4.14 5.78 -0.55
N ARG A 65 -3.07 6.41 -1.05
CA ARG A 65 -2.21 7.22 -0.18
C ARG A 65 -2.91 8.48 0.29
N ASP A 66 -2.55 8.92 1.50
CA ASP A 66 -2.82 10.28 1.93
C ASP A 66 -1.99 11.28 1.07
N PRO A 67 -2.62 12.22 0.35
CA PRO A 67 -1.91 13.22 -0.43
C PRO A 67 -1.17 14.24 0.44
N THR A 68 -1.61 14.44 1.69
CA THR A 68 -1.15 15.48 2.61
C THR A 68 -0.97 14.95 4.03
N PRO A 69 -0.09 13.96 4.27
CA PRO A 69 0.04 13.28 5.56
C PRO A 69 0.33 14.24 6.72
N GLY A 70 1.12 15.31 6.48
CA GLY A 70 1.38 16.32 7.50
C GLY A 70 0.13 17.07 7.96
N LYS A 71 -0.83 17.35 7.07
CA LYS A 71 -2.10 18.00 7.44
C LYS A 71 -3.00 17.05 8.22
N THR A 72 -3.05 15.78 7.81
CA THR A 72 -3.83 14.75 8.51
C THR A 72 -3.33 14.55 9.93
N VAL A 73 -2.01 14.43 10.11
CA VAL A 73 -1.41 14.33 11.44
C VAL A 73 -1.68 15.58 12.27
N LEU A 74 -1.52 16.78 11.68
CA LEU A 74 -1.82 18.03 12.39
C LEU A 74 -3.28 18.07 12.88
N SER A 75 -4.24 17.72 12.02
CA SER A 75 -5.66 17.67 12.38
C SER A 75 -5.94 16.70 13.53
N LEU A 76 -5.26 15.55 13.56
CA LEU A 76 -5.36 14.60 14.68
C LEU A 76 -4.82 15.21 15.97
N LEU A 77 -3.66 15.88 15.93
CA LEU A 77 -3.08 16.54 17.10
C LEU A 77 -3.99 17.66 17.64
N GLU A 78 -4.56 18.46 16.74
CA GLU A 78 -5.52 19.51 17.08
C GLU A 78 -6.77 18.92 17.74
N SER A 79 -7.30 17.80 17.22
CA SER A 79 -8.45 17.12 17.83
C SER A 79 -8.15 16.59 19.23
N ILE A 80 -6.94 16.07 19.46
CA ILE A 80 -6.54 15.53 20.76
C ILE A 80 -6.43 16.67 21.80
N CYS A 81 -5.79 17.79 21.46
CA CYS A 81 -5.73 18.95 22.37
C CYS A 81 -7.14 19.50 22.67
N ALA A 82 -8.03 19.57 21.68
CA ALA A 82 -9.40 20.03 21.90
C ALA A 82 -10.18 19.14 22.89
N THR A 83 -9.90 17.85 22.92
CA THR A 83 -10.54 16.88 23.85
C THR A 83 -9.82 16.73 25.19
N THR A 84 -8.66 17.37 25.39
CA THR A 84 -7.87 17.25 26.62
C THR A 84 -8.27 18.36 27.61
N PRO A 85 -8.77 18.03 28.82
CA PRO A 85 -9.12 19.02 29.83
C PRO A 85 -7.93 19.92 30.18
N GLY A 86 -8.13 21.24 30.13
CA GLY A 86 -7.09 22.23 30.45
C GLY A 86 -6.26 22.73 29.25
N CYS A 87 -6.52 22.27 28.02
CA CYS A 87 -5.96 22.91 26.81
C CYS A 87 -6.68 24.25 26.56
N PRO A 88 -5.98 25.35 26.22
CA PRO A 88 -6.61 26.64 25.94
C PRO A 88 -7.55 26.52 24.73
N GLY A 89 -8.86 26.74 24.96
CA GLY A 89 -9.91 26.57 23.94
C GLY A 89 -10.73 25.28 24.06
N SER A 90 -10.51 24.45 25.09
CA SER A 90 -11.43 23.36 25.44
C SER A 90 -12.80 23.91 25.83
N THR A 91 -13.87 23.31 25.31
CA THR A 91 -15.24 23.55 25.78
C THR A 91 -15.48 22.72 27.04
N ASP A 92 -14.89 23.15 28.15
CA ASP A 92 -15.24 22.76 29.52
C ASP A 92 -15.17 24.01 30.41
#